data_AF-A0A2K3MXQ7-F1
#
_entry.id   AF-A0A2K3MXQ7-F1
#
_cell.length_a   1.000
_cell.length_b   1.000
_cell.length_c   1.000
_cell.angle_alpha   90.00
_cell.angle_beta   90.00
_cell.angle_gamma   90.00
#
_symmetry.space_group_name_H-M   'P 1'
#
loop_
_entity.id
_entity.type
_entity.pdbx_description
1 polymer ?
#
loop_
_entity_poly.entity_id
_entity_poly.type
_entity_poly.pdbx_seq_one_letter_code
_entity_poly.pdbx_strand_id
1 'polypeptide(L)'
;MMFLKQENLTSYAVIFDAGSTGSRVHVYNFDQNLNLLHIGNNIEFTDKIKPGLSAYAENPEKGAKSLIPLLEEAESVVPENLHSKTLLKLGVSFSSFCIPLFFTGHYYK
;
A
#
# COMPACT_ATOMS: atom_id res chain seq x y z
N MET A 1 -15.95 17.75 -27.73
CA MET A 1 -14.70 18.31 -27.16
C MET A 1 -14.28 17.38 -26.04
N MET A 2 -13.47 16.36 -26.34
CA MET A 2 -12.96 15.45 -25.31
C MET A 2 -11.75 16.14 -24.67
N PHE A 3 -11.89 16.54 -23.42
CA PHE A 3 -10.75 16.99 -22.63
C PHE A 3 -9.80 15.80 -22.52
N LEU A 4 -8.64 15.88 -23.19
CA LEU A 4 -7.51 15.05 -22.86
C LEU A 4 -7.18 15.41 -21.41
N LYS A 5 -7.51 14.52 -20.47
CA LYS A 5 -7.12 14.65 -19.06
C LYS A 5 -5.60 14.78 -19.11
N GLN A 6 -5.11 15.97 -18.77
CA GLN A 6 -3.68 16.26 -18.72
C GLN A 6 -3.04 15.10 -17.96
N GLU A 7 -2.21 14.30 -18.63
CA GLU A 7 -1.39 13.25 -18.02
C GLU A 7 -0.36 13.98 -17.14
N ASN A 8 -0.81 14.53 -16.01
CA ASN A 8 0.09 14.95 -14.96
C ASN A 8 0.79 13.67 -14.54
N LEU A 9 2.11 13.67 -14.64
CA LEU A 9 2.94 12.59 -14.13
C LEU A 9 2.74 12.55 -12.62
N THR A 10 1.80 11.70 -12.20
CA THR A 10 1.50 11.45 -10.80
C THR A 10 1.99 10.06 -10.42
N SER A 11 2.57 9.94 -9.25
CA SER A 11 3.07 8.68 -8.71
C SER A 11 2.25 8.30 -7.50
N TYR A 12 1.84 7.03 -7.47
CA TYR A 12 1.19 6.45 -6.30
C TYR A 12 2.22 5.68 -5.47
N ALA A 13 2.10 5.78 -4.15
CA ALA A 13 2.85 4.96 -3.22
C ALA A 13 1.87 4.24 -2.29
N VAL A 14 1.97 2.92 -2.25
CA VAL A 14 1.21 2.07 -1.34
C VAL A 14 2.16 1.57 -0.27
N ILE A 15 1.85 1.87 0.99
CA ILE A 15 2.66 1.52 2.15
C ILE A 15 1.80 0.68 3.08
N PHE A 16 2.21 -0.57 3.29
CA PHE A 16 1.61 -1.43 4.29
C PHE A 16 2.40 -1.31 5.59
N ASP A 17 1.71 -1.09 6.71
CA ASP A 17 2.29 -1.16 8.05
C ASP A 17 1.73 -2.40 8.76
N ALA A 18 2.56 -3.44 8.86
CA ALA A 18 2.23 -4.65 9.57
C ALA A 18 2.72 -4.57 11.02
N GLY A 19 1.78 -4.29 11.93
CA GLY A 19 2.02 -4.32 13.37
C GLY A 19 1.57 -5.62 14.02
N SER A 20 1.89 -5.77 15.31
CA SER A 20 1.50 -6.93 16.10
C SER A 20 -0.01 -7.01 16.36
N THR A 21 -0.65 -5.86 16.55
CA THR A 21 -2.08 -5.77 16.90
C THR A 21 -2.99 -5.63 15.66
N GLY A 22 -2.42 -5.22 14.53
CA GLY A 22 -3.16 -5.01 13.30
C GLY A 22 -2.23 -4.56 12.18
N SER A 23 -2.69 -4.79 10.95
CA SER A 23 -2.01 -4.35 9.74
C SER A 23 -2.81 -3.22 9.10
N ARG A 24 -2.13 -2.27 8.46
CA ARG A 24 -2.73 -1.10 7.81
C ARG A 24 -2.16 -0.94 6.41
N VAL A 25 -2.91 -0.30 5.54
CA VAL A 25 -2.44 0.21 4.25
C VAL A 25 -2.61 1.72 4.21
N HIS A 26 -1.67 2.38 3.58
CA HIS A 26 -1.69 3.80 3.27
C HIS A 26 -1.40 3.96 1.78
N VAL A 27 -2.28 4.66 1.06
CA VAL A 27 -2.07 5.02 -0.33
C VAL A 27 -1.93 6.52 -0.41
N TYR A 28 -0.83 6.95 -1.01
CA TYR A 28 -0.53 8.35 -1.28
C TYR A 28 -0.45 8.57 -2.78
N ASN A 29 -0.87 9.76 -3.21
CA ASN A 29 -0.74 10.23 -4.58
C ASN A 29 0.12 11.49 -4.58
N PHE A 30 1.15 11.54 -5.42
CA PHE A 30 2.08 12.65 -5.51
C PHE A 30 2.17 13.17 -6.94
N ASP A 31 2.37 14.48 -7.09
CA ASP A 31 2.80 15.04 -8.37
C ASP A 31 4.32 14.88 -8.61
N GLN A 32 4.78 15.31 -9.77
CA GLN A 32 6.20 15.34 -10.15
C GLN A 32 7.11 16.17 -9.21
N ASN A 33 6.53 17.07 -8.41
CA ASN A 33 7.25 17.89 -7.42
C ASN A 33 7.15 17.29 -6.00
N LEU A 34 6.65 16.06 -5.87
CA LEU A 34 6.40 15.37 -4.59
C LEU A 34 5.35 16.04 -3.70
N ASN A 35 4.46 16.86 -4.27
CA ASN A 35 3.32 17.41 -3.55
C ASN A 35 2.23 16.35 -3.43
N LEU A 36 1.65 16.22 -2.23
CA LEU A 36 0.51 15.34 -1.99
C LEU A 36 -0.74 15.83 -2.75
N LEU A 37 -1.32 14.93 -3.50
CA LEU A 37 -2.57 15.13 -4.22
C LEU A 37 -3.72 14.44 -3.48
N HIS A 38 -4.91 14.99 -3.62
CA HIS A 38 -6.10 14.43 -2.99
C HIS A 38 -6.51 13.11 -3.66
N ILE A 39 -6.85 12.13 -2.83
CA ILE A 39 -7.51 10.88 -3.17
C ILE A 39 -8.95 10.99 -2.65
N GLY A 40 -9.89 11.21 -3.57
CA GLY A 40 -11.27 11.54 -3.20
C GLY A 40 -11.33 12.83 -2.39
N ASN A 41 -11.78 12.73 -1.13
CA ASN A 41 -11.90 13.88 -0.22
C ASN A 41 -10.72 14.02 0.76
N ASN A 42 -9.76 13.10 0.75
CA ASN A 42 -8.63 13.07 1.69
C ASN A 42 -7.30 13.19 0.94
N ILE A 43 -6.22 13.51 1.65
CA ILE A 43 -4.85 13.54 1.10
C ILE A 43 -4.18 12.16 1.04
N GLU A 44 -4.78 11.19 1.73
CA GLU A 44 -4.35 9.79 1.78
C GLU A 44 -5.58 8.89 1.84
N PHE A 45 -5.44 7.67 1.35
CA PHE A 45 -6.37 6.58 1.63
C PHE A 45 -5.74 5.67 2.67
N THR A 46 -6.49 5.27 3.69
CA THR A 46 -6.02 4.33 4.70
C THR A 46 -7.09 3.34 5.09
N ASP A 47 -6.68 2.08 5.24
CA ASP A 47 -7.53 1.03 5.77
C ASP A 47 -6.74 0.10 6.71
N LYS A 48 -7.44 -0.66 7.53
CA LYS A 48 -6.89 -1.46 8.62
C LYS A 48 -7.62 -2.77 8.81
N ILE A 49 -6.84 -3.82 8.99
CA ILE A 49 -7.32 -5.14 9.42
C ILE A 49 -6.81 -5.52 10.81
N LYS A 50 -7.52 -6.46 11.43
CA LYS A 50 -7.12 -7.16 12.65
C LYS A 50 -7.42 -8.66 12.48
N PRO A 51 -6.63 -9.58 13.05
CA PRO A 51 -5.42 -9.35 13.84
C PRO A 51 -4.20 -8.98 12.98
N GLY A 52 -3.10 -8.54 13.61
CA GLY A 52 -1.86 -8.17 12.91
C GLY A 52 -1.01 -9.37 12.49
N LEU A 53 0.06 -9.15 11.73
CA LEU A 53 0.91 -10.24 11.21
C LEU A 53 1.51 -11.12 12.32
N SER A 54 1.78 -10.58 13.50
CA SER A 54 2.34 -11.39 14.61
C SER A 54 1.39 -12.48 15.11
N ALA A 55 0.07 -12.32 14.93
CA ALA A 55 -0.89 -13.37 15.27
C ALA A 55 -0.78 -14.58 14.32
N TYR A 56 -0.10 -14.43 13.19
CA TYR A 56 0.12 -15.47 12.19
C TYR A 56 1.57 -15.98 12.19
N ALA A 57 2.32 -15.76 13.27
CA ALA A 57 3.73 -16.20 13.37
C ALA A 57 3.91 -17.70 13.11
N GLU A 58 2.94 -18.52 13.49
CA GLU A 58 2.94 -19.98 13.26
C GLU A 58 2.54 -20.36 11.83
N ASN A 59 1.88 -19.46 11.09
CA ASN A 59 1.43 -19.71 9.72
C ASN A 59 1.60 -18.45 8.84
N PRO A 60 2.81 -18.23 8.29
CA PRO A 60 3.11 -17.04 7.50
C PRO A 60 2.29 -16.94 6.21
N GLU A 61 1.87 -18.07 5.62
CA GLU A 61 1.01 -18.06 4.43
C GLU A 61 -0.36 -17.44 4.75
N LYS A 62 -0.93 -17.76 5.92
CA LYS A 62 -2.18 -17.16 6.40
C LYS A 62 -2.00 -15.67 6.71
N GLY A 63 -0.83 -15.29 7.21
CA GLY A 63 -0.45 -13.87 7.39
C GLY A 63 -0.43 -13.11 6.06
N ALA A 64 0.21 -13.65 5.02
CA ALA A 64 0.21 -13.05 3.69
C ALA A 64 -1.22 -12.94 3.11
N LYS A 65 -2.04 -14.00 3.24
CA LYS A 65 -3.44 -13.99 2.80
C LYS A 65 -4.30 -12.95 3.53
N SER A 66 -3.97 -12.64 4.78
CA SER A 66 -4.68 -11.59 5.53
C SER A 66 -4.50 -10.20 4.92
N LEU A 67 -3.39 -9.94 4.20
CA LEU A 67 -3.11 -8.65 3.57
C LEU A 67 -3.77 -8.47 2.20
N ILE A 68 -4.27 -9.55 1.58
CA ILE A 68 -4.96 -9.51 0.28
C ILE A 68 -6.09 -8.48 0.24
N PRO A 69 -7.04 -8.43 1.19
CA PRO A 69 -8.12 -7.43 1.16
C PRO A 69 -7.59 -5.99 1.20
N LEU A 70 -6.48 -5.72 1.91
CA LEU A 70 -5.87 -4.40 1.93
C LEU A 70 -5.20 -4.05 0.58
N LEU A 71 -4.68 -5.05 -0.13
CA LEU A 71 -4.11 -4.88 -1.46
C LEU A 71 -5.21 -4.59 -2.48
N GLU A 72 -6.31 -5.35 -2.48
CA GLU A 72 -7.45 -5.14 -3.38
C GLU A 72 -8.05 -3.74 -3.22
N GLU A 73 -8.17 -3.26 -1.99
CA GLU A 73 -8.66 -1.92 -1.70
C GLU A 73 -7.69 -0.84 -2.22
N ALA A 74 -6.38 -1.04 -2.04
CA ALA A 74 -5.37 -0.14 -2.58
C ALA A 74 -5.36 -0.15 -4.12
N GLU A 75 -5.54 -1.31 -4.75
CA GLU A 75 -5.65 -1.45 -6.21
C GLU A 75 -6.90 -0.77 -6.76
N SER A 76 -8.01 -0.78 -6.01
CA SER A 76 -9.24 -0.04 -6.39
C SER A 76 -9.02 1.47 -6.39
N VAL A 77 -8.15 1.99 -5.51
CA VAL A 77 -7.80 3.41 -5.42
C VAL A 77 -6.83 3.84 -6.51
N VAL A 78 -5.87 2.99 -6.87
CA VAL A 78 -4.85 3.30 -7.89
C VAL A 78 -5.39 3.00 -9.29
N PRO A 79 -5.31 3.94 -10.25
CA PRO A 79 -5.70 3.67 -11.64
C PRO A 79 -4.89 2.51 -12.26
N GLU A 80 -5.56 1.59 -12.98
CA GLU A 80 -4.93 0.41 -13.60
C GLU A 80 -3.72 0.75 -14.49
N ASN A 81 -3.78 1.87 -15.21
CA ASN A 81 -2.68 2.34 -16.07
C ASN A 81 -1.42 2.74 -15.30
N LEU A 82 -1.52 2.91 -13.99
CA LEU A 82 -0.41 3.25 -13.10
C LEU A 82 0.01 2.09 -12.19
N HIS A 83 -0.68 0.94 -12.20
CA HIS A 83 -0.32 -0.22 -11.37
C HIS A 83 1.14 -0.65 -11.59
N SER A 84 1.60 -0.75 -12.84
CA SER A 84 2.98 -1.13 -13.16
C SER A 84 4.04 -0.12 -12.72
N LYS A 85 3.64 1.14 -12.48
CA LYS A 85 4.53 2.24 -12.04
C LYS A 85 4.41 2.53 -10.55
N THR A 86 3.43 1.93 -9.88
CA THR A 86 3.11 2.22 -8.48
C THR A 86 4.09 1.49 -7.57
N LEU A 87 4.64 2.24 -6.61
CA LEU A 87 5.57 1.70 -5.65
C LEU A 87 4.79 1.00 -4.54
N LEU A 88 4.92 -0.32 -4.45
CA LEU A 88 4.41 -1.13 -3.34
C LEU A 88 5.52 -1.32 -2.30
N LYS A 89 5.26 -0.91 -1.06
CA LYS A 89 6.17 -1.09 0.08
C LYS A 89 5.45 -1.74 1.25
N LEU A 90 6.04 -2.80 1.81
CA LEU A 90 5.61 -3.39 3.07
C LEU A 90 6.62 -3.05 4.16
N GLY A 91 6.20 -2.24 5.12
CA GLY A 91 6.88 -1.99 6.38
C GLY A 91 6.34 -2.91 7.47
N VAL A 92 7.23 -3.49 8.26
CA VAL A 92 6.84 -4.31 9.41
C VAL A 92 7.34 -3.64 10.68
N SER A 93 6.42 -3.27 11.57
CA SER A 93 6.74 -2.68 12.87
C SER A 93 6.89 -3.81 13.90
N PHE A 94 8.11 -4.31 14.03
CA PHE A 94 8.50 -5.33 15.01
C PHE A 94 8.67 -4.69 16.40
N SER A 95 7.74 -4.91 17.33
CA SER A 95 7.96 -4.51 18.74
C SER A 95 8.82 -5.51 19.52
N SER A 96 9.24 -6.64 18.93
CA SER A 96 10.14 -7.59 19.60
C SER A 96 11.03 -8.31 18.57
N PHE A 97 12.29 -7.86 18.48
CA PHE A 97 13.44 -8.59 17.94
C PHE A 97 13.63 -8.65 16.41
N CYS A 98 14.54 -7.79 15.93
CA CYS A 98 15.55 -7.94 14.87
C CYS A 98 15.18 -8.75 13.60
N ILE A 99 14.97 -8.06 12.46
CA ILE A 99 15.58 -8.22 11.11
C ILE A 99 14.98 -7.09 10.22
N PRO A 100 15.77 -6.29 9.48
CA PRO A 100 15.22 -5.33 8.52
C PRO A 100 14.80 -6.10 7.26
N LEU A 101 13.53 -6.49 7.17
CA LEU A 101 12.99 -7.10 5.96
C LEU A 101 12.30 -6.03 5.13
N PHE A 102 13.10 -5.27 4.37
CA PHE A 102 12.58 -4.48 3.25
C PHE A 102 12.19 -5.45 2.13
N PHE A 103 10.91 -5.79 2.03
CA PHE A 103 10.40 -6.42 0.82
C PHE A 103 10.13 -5.34 -0.22
N THR A 104 11.10 -5.09 -1.10
CA THR A 104 10.84 -4.46 -2.40
C THR A 104 10.39 -5.56 -3.35
N GLY A 105 9.10 -5.90 -3.28
CA GLY A 105 8.48 -6.81 -4.24
C GLY A 105 7.98 -6.03 -5.45
N HIS A 106 8.53 -6.31 -6.64
CA HIS A 106 7.77 -6.10 -7.87
C HIS A 106 6.73 -7.21 -7.96
N TYR A 107 5.60 -7.03 -7.27
CA TYR A 107 4.42 -7.85 -7.48
C TYR A 107 3.67 -7.27 -8.66
N TYR A 108 3.89 -7.77 -9.87
CA TYR A 108 2.91 -7.90 -10.96
C TYR A 108 3.51 -8.84 -12.02
N LYS A 109 2.69 -9.80 -12.48
CA LYS A 109 3.00 -10.72 -13.58
C LYS A 109 2.56 -10.10 -14.90
#